data_AF-A0A0Q9NFX6-F1
#
_entry.id   AF-A0A0Q9NFX6-F1
#
_cell.length_a   1.000
_cell.length_b   1.000
_cell.length_c   1.000
_cell.angle_alpha   90.00
_cell.angle_beta   90.00
_cell.angle_gamma   90.00
#
_symmetry.space_group_name_H-M   'P 1'
#
loop_
_entity.id
_entity.type
_entity.pdbx_description
1 polymer ?
#
loop_
_entity_poly.entity_id
_entity_poly.type
_entity_poly.pdbx_seq_one_letter_code
_entity_poly.pdbx_strand_id
1 'polypeptide(L)'
;MQHQAKVAEQRQRAAAREQAVSARRAEQAWKAEQRAQAALQRASEADRKRLEKEAYDAHVASRQAEAEQLNAQLASVYDQVDSLLDSTLAVDDYVDLASLRRRAEHPPFDRRLETPMPVPVPLPDPPAPVFEPPAPPTGLFGRKKKLAEAQAQAEAAFAEAYSSWEHEMAQLPGRRQAVADRYVADENNRKQRLAAAQARYLDECAARETEVAEHNASIDQLITNLSYGSVEAVQEYVGIVLANSVYPDGFSVEHEAEFEPGTAELALRVLIPSPDQIPTIKSYKYVKASDEITPVALSQKESKDRYAGIVHQVVLRTLHEIFEADRRALIQSIALEVGTQTINPATGNETYIPFAAVGVSREAFSDIDLSAVVPAATLEHLGASVSKNPLGLAPANVAGVRRS
;
A
#
# COMPACT_ATOMS: atom_id res chain seq x y z
N MET A 1 9.89 -30.82 7.78
CA MET A 1 8.99 -29.70 7.46
C MET A 1 8.88 -28.64 8.55
N GLN A 2 8.36 -28.90 9.77
CA GLN A 2 8.27 -27.83 10.81
C GLN A 2 9.61 -27.28 11.32
N HIS A 3 10.70 -28.06 11.25
CA HIS A 3 12.02 -27.61 11.69
C HIS A 3 12.70 -26.67 10.69
N GLN A 4 12.60 -26.97 9.39
CA GLN A 4 13.17 -26.15 8.32
C GLN A 4 12.42 -24.82 8.16
N ALA A 5 11.09 -24.81 8.28
CA ALA A 5 10.31 -23.56 8.31
C ALA A 5 10.68 -22.67 9.51
N LYS A 6 10.90 -23.27 10.70
CA LYS A 6 11.42 -22.54 11.86
C LYS A 6 12.83 -22.00 11.65
N VAL A 7 13.69 -22.71 10.93
CA VAL A 7 15.07 -22.27 10.64
C VAL A 7 15.08 -21.13 9.61
N ALA A 8 14.23 -21.18 8.58
CA ALA A 8 14.07 -20.11 7.60
C ALA A 8 13.52 -18.83 8.25
N GLU A 9 12.46 -18.95 9.06
CA GLU A 9 11.90 -17.84 9.83
C GLU A 9 12.92 -17.28 10.86
N GLN A 10 13.75 -18.14 11.46
CA GLN A 10 14.84 -17.73 12.33
C GLN A 10 15.94 -16.98 11.57
N ARG A 11 16.30 -17.38 10.36
CA ARG A 11 17.29 -16.68 9.51
C ARG A 11 16.78 -15.31 9.09
N GLN A 12 15.54 -15.20 8.60
CA GLN A 12 14.93 -13.92 8.26
C GLN A 12 14.85 -12.99 9.47
N ARG A 13 14.45 -13.51 10.64
CA ARG A 13 14.47 -12.74 11.90
C ARG A 13 15.88 -12.37 12.33
N ALA A 14 16.88 -13.21 12.09
CA ALA A 14 18.27 -12.91 12.42
C ALA A 14 18.81 -11.78 11.53
N ALA A 15 18.59 -11.84 10.22
CA ALA A 15 18.97 -10.80 9.26
C ALA A 15 18.29 -9.46 9.57
N ALA A 16 16.98 -9.45 9.83
CA ALA A 16 16.25 -8.25 10.23
C ALA A 16 16.77 -7.67 11.56
N ARG A 17 17.16 -8.52 12.51
CA ARG A 17 17.78 -8.09 13.78
C ARG A 17 19.15 -7.48 13.54
N GLU A 18 19.97 -8.06 12.67
CA GLU A 18 21.30 -7.54 12.35
C GLU A 18 21.22 -6.17 11.67
N GLN A 19 20.30 -5.99 10.72
CA GLN A 19 20.04 -4.68 10.12
C GLN A 19 19.57 -3.65 11.15
N ALA A 20 18.62 -4.02 12.01
CA ALA A 20 18.14 -3.13 13.06
C ALA A 20 19.24 -2.77 14.08
N VAL A 21 20.15 -3.71 14.37
CA VAL A 21 21.31 -3.47 15.24
C VAL A 21 22.28 -2.51 14.57
N SER A 22 22.59 -2.70 13.28
CA SER A 22 23.46 -1.81 12.50
C SER A 22 22.89 -0.39 12.44
N ALA A 23 21.60 -0.23 12.11
CA ALA A 23 20.92 1.05 12.07
C ALA A 23 20.94 1.78 13.43
N ARG A 24 20.70 1.05 14.53
CA ARG A 24 20.78 1.62 15.89
C ARG A 24 22.21 2.06 16.24
N ARG A 25 23.23 1.31 15.82
CA ARG A 25 24.63 1.70 16.03
C ARG A 25 24.97 2.98 15.28
N ALA A 26 24.54 3.11 14.02
CA ALA A 26 24.71 4.33 13.24
C ALA A 26 24.02 5.54 13.91
N GLU A 27 22.79 5.39 14.36
CA GLU A 27 22.06 6.46 15.06
C GLU A 27 22.74 6.87 16.38
N GLN A 28 23.22 5.90 17.16
CA GLN A 28 23.94 6.16 18.41
C GLN A 28 25.25 6.90 18.17
N ALA A 29 26.00 6.50 17.14
CA ALA A 29 27.26 7.14 16.77
C ALA A 29 27.04 8.59 16.30
N TRP A 30 26.01 8.83 15.47
CA TRP A 30 25.63 10.18 15.03
C TRP A 30 25.25 11.10 16.20
N LYS A 31 24.45 10.60 17.15
CA LYS A 31 24.11 11.36 18.37
C LYS A 31 25.32 11.60 19.28
N ALA A 32 26.30 10.70 19.30
CA ALA A 32 27.54 10.91 20.04
C ALA A 32 28.38 12.02 19.40
N GLU A 33 28.51 12.01 18.07
CA GLU A 33 29.21 13.05 17.30
C GLU A 33 28.64 14.45 17.56
N GLN A 34 27.32 14.62 17.48
CA GLN A 34 26.67 15.92 17.75
C GLN A 34 26.93 16.44 19.17
N ARG A 35 26.88 15.54 20.17
CA ARG A 35 27.13 15.91 21.56
C ARG A 35 28.59 16.34 21.75
N ALA A 36 29.53 15.64 21.13
CA ALA A 36 30.94 15.99 21.19
C ALA A 36 31.22 17.36 20.54
N GLN A 37 30.62 17.66 19.39
CA GLN A 37 30.73 18.98 18.75
C GLN A 37 30.15 20.12 19.61
N ALA A 38 28.99 19.90 20.24
CA ALA A 38 28.37 20.91 21.11
C ALA A 38 29.18 21.15 22.40
N ALA A 39 29.83 20.12 22.95
CA ALA A 39 30.71 20.25 24.10
C ALA A 39 31.97 21.07 23.78
N LEU A 40 32.55 20.84 22.60
CA LEU A 40 33.74 21.56 22.12
C LEU A 40 33.52 23.08 22.07
N GLN A 41 32.34 23.54 21.64
CA GLN A 41 32.00 24.96 21.54
C GLN A 41 31.98 25.69 22.90
N ARG A 42 31.88 24.97 24.02
CA ARG A 42 31.72 25.54 25.38
C ARG A 42 32.97 25.44 26.26
N ALA A 43 34.09 24.96 25.74
CA ALA A 43 35.24 24.51 26.54
C ALA A 43 36.42 25.50 26.67
N SER A 44 37.22 25.34 27.73
CA SER A 44 38.51 26.01 27.94
C SER A 44 39.61 25.46 27.01
N GLU A 45 40.78 26.09 26.86
CA GLU A 45 41.81 25.63 25.88
C GLU A 45 42.34 24.20 26.09
N ALA A 46 42.59 23.78 27.34
CA ALA A 46 43.07 22.43 27.64
C ALA A 46 41.96 21.39 27.46
N ASP A 47 40.74 21.73 27.86
CA ASP A 47 39.55 20.91 27.62
C ASP A 47 39.22 20.85 26.13
N ARG A 48 39.46 21.93 25.38
CA ARG A 48 39.24 22.04 23.94
C ARG A 48 40.09 21.01 23.20
N LYS A 49 41.39 20.90 23.49
CA LYS A 49 42.26 19.88 22.86
C LYS A 49 41.79 18.44 23.14
N ARG A 50 41.30 18.16 24.35
CA ARG A 50 40.75 16.84 24.71
C ARG A 50 39.44 16.57 23.96
N LEU A 51 38.54 17.55 23.93
CA LEU A 51 37.25 17.48 23.26
C LEU A 51 37.37 17.47 21.74
N GLU A 52 38.39 18.11 21.16
CA GLU A 52 38.72 18.02 19.71
C GLU A 52 39.05 16.58 19.33
N LYS A 53 39.87 15.90 20.14
CA LYS A 53 40.17 14.48 19.93
C LYS A 53 38.91 13.61 20.08
N GLU A 54 38.12 13.84 21.12
CA GLU A 54 36.86 13.10 21.34
C GLU A 54 35.86 13.32 20.19
N ALA A 55 35.74 14.55 19.70
CA ALA A 55 34.89 14.88 18.55
C ALA A 55 35.38 14.22 17.26
N TYR A 56 36.71 14.21 17.03
CA TYR A 56 37.30 13.50 15.90
C TYR A 56 37.05 11.99 15.98
N ASP A 57 37.28 11.37 17.15
CA ASP A 57 37.07 9.94 17.34
C ASP A 57 35.57 9.58 17.19
N ALA A 58 34.66 10.42 17.70
CA ALA A 58 33.21 10.24 17.54
C ALA A 58 32.76 10.38 16.08
N HIS A 59 33.32 11.34 15.35
CA HIS A 59 33.06 11.52 13.93
C HIS A 59 33.52 10.32 13.11
N VAL A 60 34.75 9.84 13.33
CA VAL A 60 35.27 8.62 12.70
C VAL A 60 34.37 7.41 12.98
N ALA A 61 33.90 7.24 14.23
CA ALA A 61 33.00 6.15 14.60
C ALA A 61 31.63 6.27 13.89
N SER A 62 31.09 7.49 13.76
CA SER A 62 29.86 7.80 13.03
C SER A 62 29.96 7.38 11.56
N ARG A 63 31.04 7.79 10.87
CA ARG A 63 31.28 7.44 9.47
C ARG A 63 31.53 5.95 9.25
N GLN A 64 32.17 5.27 10.21
CA GLN A 64 32.32 3.81 10.15
C GLN A 64 30.97 3.10 10.30
N ALA A 65 30.12 3.53 11.22
CA ALA A 65 28.80 2.94 11.42
C ALA A 65 27.86 3.15 10.21
N GLU A 66 27.96 4.30 9.53
CA GLU A 66 27.25 4.55 8.27
C GLU A 66 27.71 3.58 7.17
N ALA A 67 29.02 3.35 7.01
CA ALA A 67 29.53 2.36 6.06
C ALA A 67 29.08 0.93 6.39
N GLU A 68 29.02 0.55 7.67
CA GLU A 68 28.47 -0.73 8.13
C GLU A 68 26.97 -0.88 7.80
N GLN A 69 26.18 0.19 7.93
CA GLN A 69 24.77 0.19 7.57
C GLN A 69 24.59 -0.02 6.06
N LEU A 70 25.34 0.70 5.22
CA LEU A 70 25.30 0.51 3.76
C LEU A 70 25.68 -0.91 3.35
N ASN A 71 26.70 -1.48 4.00
CA ASN A 71 27.09 -2.87 3.77
C ASN A 71 26.01 -3.87 4.18
N ALA A 72 25.28 -3.63 5.27
CA ALA A 72 24.19 -4.50 5.71
C ALA A 72 22.97 -4.43 4.75
N GLN A 73 22.70 -3.26 4.17
CA GLN A 73 21.67 -3.10 3.13
C GLN A 73 22.08 -3.84 1.85
N LEU A 74 23.31 -3.66 1.39
CA LEU A 74 23.87 -4.35 0.22
C LEU A 74 23.83 -5.88 0.38
N ALA A 75 24.22 -6.39 1.55
CA ALA A 75 24.17 -7.83 1.84
C ALA A 75 22.74 -8.39 1.74
N SER A 76 21.73 -7.64 2.18
CA SER A 76 20.33 -8.05 2.08
C SER A 76 19.82 -8.08 0.64
N VAL A 77 20.23 -7.12 -0.20
CA VAL A 77 19.88 -7.15 -1.63
C VAL A 77 20.50 -8.39 -2.29
N TYR A 78 21.75 -8.68 -1.96
CA TYR A 78 22.44 -9.86 -2.49
C TYR A 78 21.85 -11.18 -2.01
N ASP A 79 21.47 -11.31 -0.75
CA ASP A 79 20.78 -12.50 -0.24
C ASP A 79 19.47 -12.75 -0.99
N GLN A 80 18.64 -11.72 -1.16
CA GLN A 80 17.35 -11.81 -1.88
C GLN A 80 17.51 -12.27 -3.33
N VAL A 81 18.54 -11.78 -4.02
CA VAL A 81 18.79 -12.08 -5.44
C VAL A 81 19.52 -13.43 -5.62
N ASP A 82 20.34 -13.82 -4.65
CA ASP A 82 21.06 -15.10 -4.66
C ASP A 82 20.16 -16.28 -4.21
N SER A 83 18.98 -16.01 -3.63
CA SER A 83 18.02 -17.01 -3.14
C SER A 83 16.65 -16.99 -3.87
N LEU A 84 16.61 -16.52 -5.12
CA LEU A 84 15.36 -16.38 -5.89
C LEU A 84 14.61 -17.71 -6.02
N LEU A 85 15.31 -18.80 -6.34
CA LEU A 85 14.70 -20.13 -6.45
C LEU A 85 14.26 -20.65 -5.08
N ASP A 86 15.16 -20.61 -4.09
CA ASP A 86 14.89 -21.13 -2.74
C ASP A 86 13.66 -20.48 -2.08
N SER A 87 13.38 -19.20 -2.38
CA SER A 87 12.23 -18.50 -1.83
C SER A 87 10.87 -19.08 -2.26
N THR A 88 10.79 -19.70 -3.44
CA THR A 88 9.53 -20.27 -3.95
C THR A 88 9.30 -21.69 -3.46
N LEU A 89 10.36 -22.49 -3.26
CA LEU A 89 10.26 -23.90 -2.89
C LEU A 89 9.55 -24.18 -1.54
N ALA A 90 9.33 -23.14 -0.72
CA ALA A 90 8.62 -23.23 0.56
C ALA A 90 7.16 -22.77 0.46
N VAL A 91 6.75 -22.24 -0.69
CA VAL A 91 5.41 -21.75 -0.99
C VAL A 91 4.73 -22.81 -1.87
N ASP A 92 3.41 -22.96 -1.72
CA ASP A 92 2.60 -23.76 -2.64
C ASP A 92 2.05 -22.80 -3.68
N ASP A 93 2.56 -22.87 -4.90
CA ASP A 93 2.25 -21.92 -5.98
C ASP A 93 0.85 -22.13 -6.59
N TYR A 94 0.13 -23.15 -6.13
CA TYR A 94 -1.26 -23.39 -6.49
C TYR A 94 -2.18 -22.26 -6.03
N VAL A 95 -2.92 -21.70 -7.00
CA VAL A 95 -3.96 -20.70 -6.73
C VAL A 95 -5.33 -21.35 -6.72
N ASP A 96 -5.97 -21.38 -5.55
CA ASP A 96 -7.38 -21.74 -5.46
C ASP A 96 -8.24 -20.59 -6.01
N LEU A 97 -8.64 -20.70 -7.28
CA LEU A 97 -9.52 -19.73 -7.94
C LEU A 97 -10.83 -19.48 -7.16
N ALA A 98 -11.33 -20.47 -6.42
CA ALA A 98 -12.54 -20.30 -5.61
C ALA A 98 -12.36 -19.25 -4.50
N SER A 99 -11.13 -19.09 -4.00
CA SER A 99 -10.78 -18.10 -2.98
C SER A 99 -10.76 -16.65 -3.50
N LEU A 100 -10.71 -16.47 -4.84
CA LEU A 100 -10.74 -15.15 -5.48
C LEU A 100 -12.16 -14.56 -5.59
N ARG A 101 -13.19 -15.31 -5.17
CA ARG A 101 -14.56 -14.79 -5.08
C ARG A 101 -14.65 -13.70 -4.02
N ARG A 102 -15.42 -12.66 -4.32
CA ARG A 102 -15.67 -11.51 -3.45
C ARG A 102 -17.01 -11.65 -2.73
N ARG A 103 -17.15 -10.89 -1.66
CA ARG A 103 -18.43 -10.68 -0.97
C ARG A 103 -18.73 -9.20 -0.95
N ALA A 104 -19.97 -8.82 -1.26
CA ALA A 104 -20.40 -7.45 -1.16
C ALA A 104 -20.42 -7.01 0.31
N GLU A 105 -19.67 -5.95 0.60
CA GLU A 105 -19.68 -5.30 1.91
C GLU A 105 -20.44 -3.98 1.81
N HIS A 106 -21.43 -3.81 2.67
CA HIS A 106 -22.26 -2.61 2.71
C HIS A 106 -21.92 -1.79 3.95
N PRO A 107 -21.43 -0.54 3.80
CA PRO A 107 -21.22 0.33 4.94
C PRO A 107 -22.56 0.64 5.61
N PRO A 108 -22.60 0.92 6.93
CA PRO A 108 -23.86 1.22 7.61
C PRO A 108 -24.49 2.51 7.08
N PHE A 109 -25.81 2.50 6.89
CA PHE A 109 -26.60 3.68 6.52
C PHE A 109 -26.54 4.78 7.59
N ASP A 110 -26.42 6.05 7.16
CA ASP A 110 -26.44 7.21 8.04
C ASP A 110 -27.85 7.52 8.57
N ARG A 111 -28.05 7.24 9.86
CA ARG A 111 -29.35 7.37 10.53
C ARG A 111 -29.68 8.76 11.06
N ARG A 112 -28.82 9.78 10.83
CA ARG A 112 -29.04 11.14 11.36
C ARG A 112 -30.38 11.74 10.96
N LEU A 113 -30.86 11.41 9.76
CA LEU A 113 -32.14 11.88 9.25
C LEU A 113 -33.32 11.00 9.65
N GLU A 114 -33.16 9.89 10.37
CA GLU A 114 -34.28 9.04 10.81
C GLU A 114 -35.08 9.69 11.95
N THR A 115 -34.40 10.47 12.79
CA THR A 115 -35.02 11.13 13.94
C THR A 115 -35.85 12.35 13.49
N PRO A 116 -37.14 12.45 13.85
CA PRO A 116 -37.96 13.63 13.60
C PRO A 116 -37.38 14.89 14.22
N MET A 117 -37.67 16.06 13.63
CA MET A 117 -37.31 17.33 14.26
C MET A 117 -38.10 17.51 15.57
N PRO A 118 -37.50 18.12 16.61
CA PRO A 118 -38.23 18.45 17.83
C PRO A 118 -39.42 19.37 17.52
N VAL A 119 -40.59 19.03 18.05
CA VAL A 119 -41.79 19.87 17.92
C VAL A 119 -41.54 21.21 18.63
N PRO A 120 -41.79 22.36 17.96
CA PRO A 120 -41.57 23.67 18.59
C PRO A 120 -42.54 23.87 19.76
N VAL A 121 -42.02 24.47 20.84
CA VAL A 121 -42.86 24.88 21.97
C VAL A 121 -43.72 26.08 21.53
N PRO A 122 -45.04 26.08 21.78
CA PRO A 122 -45.89 27.22 21.48
C PRO A 122 -45.39 28.49 22.19
N LEU A 123 -45.36 29.63 21.49
CA LEU A 123 -45.04 30.92 22.10
C LEU A 123 -46.02 31.20 23.24
N PRO A 124 -45.59 31.48 24.47
CA PRO A 124 -46.49 31.76 25.58
C PRO A 124 -47.22 33.09 25.39
N ASP A 125 -48.37 33.26 26.06
CA ASP A 125 -49.04 34.56 26.10
C ASP A 125 -48.22 35.56 26.97
N PRO A 126 -48.03 36.80 26.52
CA PRO A 126 -47.41 37.84 27.35
C PRO A 126 -48.31 38.16 28.56
N PRO A 127 -47.73 38.42 29.74
CA PRO A 127 -48.52 38.77 30.92
C PRO A 127 -49.27 40.08 30.71
N ALA A 128 -50.54 40.13 31.12
CA ALA A 128 -51.35 41.33 31.02
C ALA A 128 -50.79 42.44 31.94
N PRO A 129 -50.68 43.70 31.49
CA PRO A 129 -50.30 44.82 32.33
C PRO A 129 -51.25 44.97 33.52
N VAL A 130 -50.70 45.29 34.69
CA VAL A 130 -51.46 45.56 35.91
C VAL A 130 -51.34 47.05 36.23
N PHE A 131 -52.46 47.70 36.53
CA PHE A 131 -52.44 49.11 36.92
C PHE A 131 -51.78 49.29 38.28
N GLU A 132 -50.74 50.11 38.34
CA GLU A 132 -50.06 50.48 39.58
C GLU A 132 -50.40 51.93 39.95
N PRO A 133 -51.12 52.17 41.07
CA PRO A 133 -51.44 53.53 41.49
C PRO A 133 -50.17 54.28 41.93
N PRO A 134 -50.08 55.60 41.67
CA PRO A 134 -48.92 56.39 42.06
C PRO A 134 -48.78 56.48 43.59
N ALA A 135 -47.54 56.47 44.07
CA ALA A 135 -47.26 56.69 45.49
C ALA A 135 -47.76 58.09 45.93
N PRO A 136 -48.30 58.23 47.15
CA PRO A 136 -48.82 59.50 47.63
C PRO A 136 -47.71 60.57 47.71
N PRO A 137 -47.93 61.80 47.20
CA PRO A 137 -46.88 62.80 47.09
C PRO A 137 -46.44 63.32 48.47
N THR A 138 -45.14 63.38 48.70
CA THR A 138 -44.52 63.96 49.90
C THR A 138 -44.26 65.48 49.74
N GLY A 139 -44.78 66.31 50.66
CA GLY A 139 -44.60 67.79 50.69
C GLY A 139 -45.90 68.59 50.87
N LEU A 140 -45.88 69.78 51.50
CA LEU A 140 -47.10 70.50 51.98
C LEU A 140 -47.89 71.30 50.93
N PHE A 141 -47.28 71.70 49.80
CA PHE A 141 -47.91 72.57 48.78
C PHE A 141 -48.17 71.83 47.47
N GLY A 142 -49.36 72.03 46.89
CA GLY A 142 -49.73 71.47 45.58
C GLY A 142 -50.11 69.98 45.55
N ARG A 143 -50.31 69.32 46.70
CA ARG A 143 -50.59 67.87 46.82
C ARG A 143 -51.69 67.35 45.90
N LYS A 144 -52.85 68.03 45.84
CA LYS A 144 -53.97 67.63 44.98
C LYS A 144 -53.60 67.66 43.49
N LYS A 145 -52.87 68.71 43.07
CA LYS A 145 -52.41 68.87 41.68
C LYS A 145 -51.33 67.84 41.34
N LYS A 146 -50.34 67.64 42.21
CA LYS A 146 -49.26 66.64 42.03
C LYS A 146 -49.77 65.20 42.04
N LEU A 147 -50.72 64.87 42.92
CA LEU A 147 -51.38 63.55 42.93
C LEU A 147 -52.22 63.35 41.66
N ALA A 148 -52.96 64.37 41.21
CA ALA A 148 -53.72 64.30 39.96
C ALA A 148 -52.81 64.17 38.72
N GLU A 149 -51.67 64.87 38.70
CA GLU A 149 -50.65 64.73 37.63
C GLU A 149 -50.00 63.34 37.65
N ALA A 150 -49.62 62.82 38.82
CA ALA A 150 -49.06 61.47 38.96
C ALA A 150 -50.08 60.37 38.63
N GLN A 151 -51.37 60.59 38.96
CA GLN A 151 -52.46 59.71 38.59
C GLN A 151 -52.68 59.71 37.07
N ALA A 152 -52.72 60.89 36.45
CA ALA A 152 -52.82 61.00 35.00
C ALA A 152 -51.61 60.36 34.28
N GLN A 153 -50.40 60.45 34.85
CA GLN A 153 -49.21 59.77 34.34
C GLN A 153 -49.30 58.24 34.48
N ALA A 154 -49.76 57.74 35.63
CA ALA A 154 -49.95 56.29 35.84
C ALA A 154 -51.05 55.72 34.91
N GLU A 155 -52.14 56.46 34.73
CA GLU A 155 -53.21 56.11 33.78
C GLU A 155 -52.73 56.13 32.33
N ALA A 156 -51.94 57.14 31.94
CA ALA A 156 -51.35 57.22 30.61
C ALA A 156 -50.35 56.07 30.36
N ALA A 157 -49.47 55.77 31.32
CA ALA A 157 -48.51 54.68 31.23
C ALA A 157 -49.19 53.31 31.17
N PHE A 158 -50.26 53.10 31.96
CA PHE A 158 -51.06 51.88 31.88
C PHE A 158 -51.80 51.77 30.54
N ALA A 159 -52.40 52.85 30.04
CA ALA A 159 -53.07 52.85 28.75
C ALA A 159 -52.11 52.52 27.59
N GLU A 160 -50.88 53.05 27.63
CA GLU A 160 -49.82 52.72 26.67
C GLU A 160 -49.36 51.26 26.79
N ALA A 161 -49.10 50.79 28.01
CA ALA A 161 -48.75 49.39 28.27
C ALA A 161 -49.85 48.43 27.82
N TYR A 162 -51.12 48.76 28.08
CA TYR A 162 -52.27 47.96 27.67
C TYR A 162 -52.45 47.95 26.15
N SER A 163 -52.28 49.11 25.48
CA SER A 163 -52.35 49.20 24.01
C SER A 163 -51.22 48.41 23.34
N SER A 164 -50.00 48.44 23.89
CA SER A 164 -48.89 47.63 23.36
C SER A 164 -49.11 46.13 23.58
N TRP A 165 -49.62 45.72 24.74
CA TRP A 165 -49.99 44.33 25.01
C TRP A 165 -51.11 43.84 24.08
N GLU A 166 -52.14 44.64 23.85
CA GLU A 166 -53.24 44.31 22.93
C GLU A 166 -52.71 44.14 21.49
N HIS A 167 -51.79 45.00 21.06
CA HIS A 167 -51.13 44.89 19.77
C HIS A 167 -50.27 43.60 19.66
N GLU A 168 -49.53 43.24 20.72
CA GLU A 168 -48.74 42.01 20.76
C GLU A 168 -49.64 40.75 20.73
N MET A 169 -50.71 40.74 21.53
CA MET A 169 -51.71 39.67 21.55
C MET A 169 -52.38 39.50 20.18
N ALA A 170 -52.66 40.59 19.46
CA ALA A 170 -53.23 40.53 18.12
C ALA A 170 -52.28 39.89 17.07
N GLN A 171 -50.96 40.03 17.24
CA GLN A 171 -49.96 39.41 16.35
C GLN A 171 -49.63 37.95 16.71
N LEU A 172 -49.86 37.54 17.95
CA LEU A 172 -49.44 36.25 18.50
C LEU A 172 -49.96 35.03 17.70
N PRO A 173 -51.23 34.99 17.23
CA PRO A 173 -51.71 33.89 16.38
C PRO A 173 -50.91 33.76 15.09
N GLY A 174 -50.61 34.87 14.41
CA GLY A 174 -49.81 34.87 13.18
C GLY A 174 -48.37 34.39 13.41
N ARG A 175 -47.75 34.81 14.53
CA ARG A 175 -46.42 34.32 14.93
C ARG A 175 -46.42 32.83 15.23
N ARG A 176 -47.41 32.33 15.97
CA ARG A 176 -47.57 30.89 16.27
C ARG A 176 -47.77 30.08 15.00
N GLN A 177 -48.61 30.57 14.07
CA GLN A 177 -48.83 29.93 12.77
C GLN A 177 -47.52 29.85 11.96
N ALA A 178 -46.75 30.95 11.89
CA ALA A 178 -45.47 30.95 11.17
C ALA A 178 -44.46 29.94 11.74
N VAL A 179 -44.42 29.76 13.07
CA VAL A 179 -43.59 28.73 13.72
C VAL A 179 -44.05 27.32 13.34
N ALA A 180 -45.37 27.07 13.35
CA ALA A 180 -45.94 25.78 12.96
C ALA A 180 -45.69 25.46 11.47
N ASP A 181 -45.91 26.42 10.57
CA ASP A 181 -45.69 26.27 9.14
C ASP A 181 -44.21 25.98 8.82
N ARG A 182 -43.29 26.68 9.50
CA ARG A 182 -41.86 26.44 9.37
C ARG A 182 -41.48 25.03 9.81
N TYR A 183 -42.00 24.58 10.96
CA TYR A 183 -41.76 23.21 11.43
C TYR A 183 -42.27 22.16 10.43
N VAL A 184 -43.48 22.35 9.87
CA VAL A 184 -44.04 21.44 8.85
C VAL A 184 -43.17 21.43 7.59
N ALA A 185 -42.71 22.59 7.14
CA ALA A 185 -41.82 22.71 5.97
C ALA A 185 -40.47 22.01 6.20
N ASP A 186 -39.83 22.25 7.34
CA ASP A 186 -38.54 21.65 7.70
C ASP A 186 -38.65 20.13 7.88
N GLU A 187 -39.73 19.64 8.50
CA GLU A 187 -39.99 18.21 8.66
C GLU A 187 -40.28 17.51 7.31
N ASN A 188 -40.99 18.17 6.40
CA ASN A 188 -41.17 17.66 5.04
C ASN A 188 -39.84 17.62 4.26
N ASN A 189 -38.99 18.64 4.40
CA ASN A 189 -37.66 18.65 3.81
C ASN A 189 -36.79 17.50 4.36
N ARG A 190 -36.80 17.27 5.68
CA ARG A 190 -36.10 16.15 6.32
C ARG A 190 -36.57 14.81 5.73
N LYS A 191 -37.89 14.59 5.61
CA LYS A 191 -38.46 13.37 5.03
C LYS A 191 -38.04 13.15 3.58
N GLN A 192 -38.05 14.20 2.76
CA GLN A 192 -37.57 14.13 1.37
C GLN A 192 -36.09 13.78 1.31
N ARG A 193 -35.26 14.41 2.15
CA ARG A 193 -33.83 14.12 2.24
C ARG A 193 -33.55 12.70 2.74
N LEU A 194 -34.32 12.21 3.72
CA LEU A 194 -34.23 10.84 4.21
C LEU A 194 -34.57 9.85 3.09
N ALA A 195 -35.69 10.04 2.41
CA ALA A 195 -36.11 9.18 1.29
C ALA A 195 -35.06 9.16 0.17
N ALA A 196 -34.53 10.33 -0.21
CA ALA A 196 -33.46 10.41 -1.20
C ALA A 196 -32.16 9.73 -0.74
N ALA A 197 -31.80 9.86 0.54
CA ALA A 197 -30.63 9.19 1.11
C ALA A 197 -30.80 7.67 1.15
N GLN A 198 -31.99 7.18 1.52
CA GLN A 198 -32.32 5.75 1.51
C GLN A 198 -32.30 5.17 0.09
N ALA A 199 -32.90 5.87 -0.88
CA ALA A 199 -32.87 5.45 -2.28
C ALA A 199 -31.42 5.34 -2.79
N ARG A 200 -30.61 6.39 -2.60
CA ARG A 200 -29.19 6.36 -2.97
C ARG A 200 -28.43 5.21 -2.29
N TYR A 201 -28.65 5.00 -1.00
CA TYR A 201 -28.00 3.92 -0.26
C TYR A 201 -28.36 2.54 -0.84
N LEU A 202 -29.62 2.30 -1.15
CA LEU A 202 -30.08 1.06 -1.77
C LEU A 202 -29.48 0.87 -3.17
N ASP A 203 -29.45 1.94 -3.99
CA ASP A 203 -28.83 1.91 -5.31
C ASP A 203 -27.34 1.58 -5.24
N GLU A 204 -26.60 2.18 -4.30
CA GLU A 204 -25.19 1.87 -4.07
C GLU A 204 -24.98 0.44 -3.58
N CYS A 205 -25.85 -0.07 -2.69
CA CYS A 205 -25.78 -1.47 -2.25
C CYS A 205 -26.04 -2.42 -3.42
N ALA A 206 -27.07 -2.15 -4.23
CA ALA A 206 -27.38 -2.95 -5.41
C ALA A 206 -26.23 -2.92 -6.43
N ALA A 207 -25.60 -1.76 -6.65
CA ALA A 207 -24.43 -1.65 -7.53
C ALA A 207 -23.26 -2.51 -7.04
N ARG A 208 -22.95 -2.50 -5.73
CA ARG A 208 -21.91 -3.35 -5.13
C ARG A 208 -22.24 -4.84 -5.26
N GLU A 209 -23.50 -5.23 -5.06
CA GLU A 209 -23.95 -6.62 -5.24
C GLU A 209 -23.80 -7.06 -6.69
N THR A 210 -24.19 -6.22 -7.66
CA THR A 210 -24.02 -6.52 -9.08
C THR A 210 -22.56 -6.68 -9.46
N GLU A 211 -21.68 -5.76 -9.04
CA GLU A 211 -20.24 -5.83 -9.32
C GLU A 211 -19.63 -7.13 -8.77
N VAL A 212 -19.97 -7.49 -7.52
CA VAL A 212 -19.49 -8.73 -6.89
C VAL A 212 -20.06 -9.96 -7.58
N ALA A 213 -21.33 -9.94 -7.99
CA ALA A 213 -21.96 -11.04 -8.71
C ALA A 213 -21.32 -11.25 -10.10
N GLU A 214 -21.06 -10.18 -10.85
CA GLU A 214 -20.39 -10.22 -12.14
C GLU A 214 -18.94 -10.74 -12.02
N HIS A 215 -18.19 -10.26 -11.03
CA HIS A 215 -16.84 -10.77 -10.72
C HIS A 215 -16.88 -12.24 -10.33
N ASN A 216 -17.79 -12.66 -9.45
CA ASN A 216 -17.86 -14.07 -9.03
C ASN A 216 -18.28 -14.98 -10.19
N ALA A 217 -19.17 -14.51 -11.07
CA ALA A 217 -19.55 -15.24 -12.27
C ALA A 217 -18.38 -15.40 -13.25
N SER A 218 -17.52 -14.40 -13.41
CA SER A 218 -16.32 -14.53 -14.24
C SER A 218 -15.32 -15.53 -13.66
N ILE A 219 -15.13 -15.55 -12.33
CA ILE A 219 -14.33 -16.57 -11.64
C ILE A 219 -14.91 -17.97 -11.84
N ASP A 220 -16.23 -18.15 -11.73
CA ASP A 220 -16.89 -19.44 -11.96
C ASP A 220 -16.73 -19.92 -13.41
N GLN A 221 -16.81 -18.99 -14.37
CA GLN A 221 -16.57 -19.28 -15.78
C GLN A 221 -15.11 -19.69 -16.04
N LEU A 222 -14.14 -18.99 -15.43
CA LEU A 222 -12.73 -19.34 -15.52
C LEU A 222 -12.46 -20.74 -14.95
N ILE A 223 -12.99 -21.05 -13.75
CA ILE A 223 -12.88 -22.39 -13.14
C ILE A 223 -13.44 -23.46 -14.07
N THR A 224 -14.60 -23.20 -14.67
CA THR A 224 -15.26 -24.13 -15.59
C THR A 224 -14.42 -24.34 -16.85
N ASN A 225 -13.99 -23.27 -17.51
CA ASN A 225 -13.17 -23.33 -18.72
C ASN A 225 -11.82 -24.01 -18.48
N LEU A 226 -11.18 -23.73 -17.34
CA LEU A 226 -9.94 -24.38 -16.94
C LEU A 226 -10.15 -25.89 -16.73
N SER A 227 -11.32 -26.30 -16.20
CA SER A 227 -11.64 -27.72 -16.04
C SER A 227 -11.77 -28.48 -17.37
N TYR A 228 -12.09 -27.77 -18.46
CA TYR A 228 -12.12 -28.28 -19.83
C TYR A 228 -10.79 -28.07 -20.58
N GLY A 229 -9.79 -27.42 -19.97
CA GLY A 229 -8.51 -27.13 -20.62
C GLY A 229 -8.62 -26.14 -21.78
N SER A 230 -9.56 -25.17 -21.72
CA SER A 230 -9.61 -24.09 -22.71
C SER A 230 -8.31 -23.29 -22.70
N VAL A 231 -7.85 -22.93 -23.89
CA VAL A 231 -6.57 -22.24 -24.12
C VAL A 231 -6.50 -20.94 -23.32
N GLU A 232 -7.54 -20.12 -23.44
CA GLU A 232 -7.65 -18.83 -22.78
C GLU A 232 -7.64 -18.99 -21.25
N ALA A 233 -8.34 -20.00 -20.72
CA ALA A 233 -8.39 -20.25 -19.29
C ALA A 233 -7.08 -20.78 -18.71
N VAL A 234 -6.34 -21.61 -19.46
CA VAL A 234 -4.99 -22.07 -19.06
C VAL A 234 -4.03 -20.89 -19.02
N GLN A 235 -4.04 -20.03 -20.04
CA GLN A 235 -3.19 -18.84 -20.08
C GLN A 235 -3.54 -17.84 -18.98
N GLU A 236 -4.83 -17.59 -18.72
CA GLU A 236 -5.28 -16.71 -17.63
C GLU A 236 -4.85 -17.27 -16.26
N TYR A 237 -5.00 -18.58 -16.04
CA TYR A 237 -4.55 -19.23 -14.81
C TYR A 237 -3.03 -19.11 -14.61
N VAL A 238 -2.23 -19.37 -15.65
CA VAL A 238 -0.77 -19.17 -15.61
C VAL A 238 -0.43 -17.72 -15.28
N GLY A 239 -1.14 -16.75 -15.87
CA GLY A 239 -0.98 -15.34 -15.55
C GLY A 239 -1.26 -15.03 -14.07
N ILE A 240 -2.32 -15.60 -13.49
CA ILE A 240 -2.65 -15.45 -12.06
C ILE A 240 -1.56 -16.05 -11.17
N VAL A 241 -1.06 -17.24 -11.50
CA VAL A 241 0.02 -17.92 -10.76
C VAL A 241 1.28 -17.05 -10.75
N LEU A 242 1.73 -16.62 -11.92
CA LEU A 242 2.96 -15.82 -12.06
C LEU A 242 2.81 -14.41 -11.47
N ALA A 243 1.60 -13.83 -11.47
CA ALA A 243 1.33 -12.55 -10.82
C ALA A 243 1.41 -12.63 -9.27
N ASN A 244 1.21 -13.82 -8.70
CA ASN A 244 1.42 -14.07 -7.27
C ASN A 244 2.88 -14.37 -6.92
N SER A 245 3.76 -14.56 -7.91
CA SER A 245 5.18 -14.81 -7.70
C SER A 245 5.86 -13.55 -7.14
N VAL A 246 6.46 -13.67 -5.95
CA VAL A 246 7.07 -12.54 -5.23
C VAL A 246 8.56 -12.43 -5.52
N TYR A 247 8.96 -11.34 -6.17
CA TYR A 247 10.36 -11.00 -6.41
C TYR A 247 10.87 -9.91 -5.46
N PRO A 248 12.20 -9.79 -5.28
CA PRO A 248 12.81 -8.73 -4.48
C PRO A 248 12.41 -7.32 -4.95
N ASP A 249 12.42 -6.35 -4.03
CA ASP A 249 12.15 -4.95 -4.37
C ASP A 249 13.13 -4.45 -5.45
N GLY A 250 12.59 -3.82 -6.50
CA GLY A 250 13.38 -3.35 -7.64
C GLY A 250 13.76 -4.44 -8.65
N PHE A 251 13.31 -5.68 -8.46
CA PHE A 251 13.47 -6.77 -9.42
C PHE A 251 12.12 -7.05 -10.13
N SER A 252 11.84 -6.32 -11.21
CA SER A 252 10.61 -6.49 -12.00
C SER A 252 10.72 -7.67 -12.95
N VAL A 253 9.74 -8.57 -12.92
CA VAL A 253 9.63 -9.70 -13.85
C VAL A 253 8.30 -9.65 -14.59
N GLU A 254 8.35 -9.77 -15.91
CA GLU A 254 7.16 -9.81 -16.77
C GLU A 254 7.11 -11.13 -17.54
N HIS A 255 5.91 -11.57 -17.89
CA HIS A 255 5.67 -12.88 -18.48
C HIS A 255 4.74 -12.76 -19.69
N GLU A 256 5.07 -13.43 -20.78
CA GLU A 256 4.22 -13.61 -21.96
C GLU A 256 4.02 -15.10 -22.20
N ALA A 257 2.78 -15.59 -22.10
CA ALA A 257 2.47 -17.02 -22.15
C ALA A 257 1.45 -17.35 -23.25
N GLU A 258 1.72 -18.40 -24.02
CA GLU A 258 0.84 -18.96 -25.05
C GLU A 258 0.73 -20.48 -24.87
N PHE A 259 -0.49 -21.03 -24.89
CA PHE A 259 -0.72 -22.45 -24.66
C PHE A 259 -1.20 -23.14 -25.94
N GLU A 260 -0.49 -24.18 -26.39
CA GLU A 260 -0.89 -25.00 -27.53
C GLU A 260 -1.56 -26.29 -27.05
N PRO A 261 -2.89 -26.42 -27.17
CA PRO A 261 -3.63 -27.57 -26.65
C PRO A 261 -3.32 -28.88 -27.39
N GLY A 262 -2.90 -28.81 -28.66
CA GLY A 262 -2.58 -30.00 -29.47
C GLY A 262 -1.35 -30.76 -28.97
N THR A 263 -0.37 -30.05 -28.40
CA THR A 263 0.85 -30.62 -27.80
C THR A 263 0.85 -30.56 -26.27
N ALA A 264 -0.12 -29.86 -25.67
CA ALA A 264 -0.15 -29.51 -24.25
C ALA A 264 1.14 -28.77 -23.82
N GLU A 265 1.67 -27.92 -24.70
CA GLU A 265 2.90 -27.16 -24.50
C GLU A 265 2.58 -25.71 -24.15
N LEU A 266 3.25 -25.19 -23.13
CA LEU A 266 3.23 -23.76 -22.78
C LEU A 266 4.50 -23.08 -23.32
N ALA A 267 4.33 -22.20 -24.29
CA ALA A 267 5.33 -21.25 -24.72
C ALA A 267 5.36 -20.07 -23.74
N LEU A 268 6.53 -19.77 -23.16
CA LEU A 268 6.67 -18.74 -22.15
C LEU A 268 7.94 -17.90 -22.38
N ARG A 269 7.76 -16.59 -22.44
CA ARG A 269 8.85 -15.62 -22.38
C ARG A 269 8.81 -14.88 -21.05
N VAL A 270 9.98 -14.76 -20.41
CA VAL A 270 10.16 -14.06 -19.14
C VAL A 270 11.16 -12.93 -19.32
N LEU A 271 10.70 -11.73 -18.99
CA LEU A 271 11.52 -10.53 -18.97
C LEU A 271 12.05 -10.31 -17.56
N ILE A 272 13.37 -10.21 -17.41
CA ILE A 272 14.02 -9.90 -16.14
C ILE A 272 14.74 -8.54 -16.22
N PRO A 273 15.09 -7.91 -15.08
CA PRO A 273 15.82 -6.65 -15.07
C PRO A 273 17.16 -6.77 -15.80
N SER A 274 17.54 -5.72 -16.53
CA SER A 274 18.82 -5.63 -17.23
C SER A 274 20.02 -5.61 -16.25
N PRO A 275 21.23 -6.04 -16.68
CA PRO A 275 22.42 -6.11 -15.81
C PRO A 275 22.77 -4.84 -15.04
N ASP A 276 22.45 -3.67 -15.59
CA ASP A 276 22.72 -2.36 -15.00
C ASP A 276 21.85 -2.03 -13.78
N GLN A 277 20.74 -2.75 -13.60
CA GLN A 277 19.87 -2.62 -12.43
C GLN A 277 20.36 -3.43 -11.23
N ILE A 278 21.32 -4.35 -11.44
CA ILE A 278 21.88 -5.19 -10.38
C ILE A 278 23.13 -4.53 -9.77
N PRO A 279 23.22 -4.37 -8.44
CA PRO A 279 24.38 -3.73 -7.82
C PRO A 279 25.69 -4.43 -8.16
N THR A 280 26.71 -3.65 -8.53
CA THR A 280 28.08 -4.12 -8.82
C THR A 280 29.07 -3.72 -7.72
N ILE A 281 28.57 -3.38 -6.52
CA ILE A 281 29.34 -2.93 -5.37
C ILE A 281 29.60 -4.12 -4.44
N LYS A 282 30.85 -4.35 -4.07
CA LYS A 282 31.26 -5.38 -3.11
C LYS A 282 31.07 -4.94 -1.66
N SER A 283 31.47 -3.70 -1.36
CA SER A 283 31.42 -3.14 -0.01
C SER A 283 31.64 -1.63 -0.02
N TYR A 284 31.16 -0.93 1.00
CA TYR A 284 31.48 0.46 1.30
C TYR A 284 32.59 0.53 2.36
N LYS A 285 33.55 1.44 2.17
CA LYS A 285 34.66 1.67 3.11
C LYS A 285 34.82 3.15 3.43
N TYR A 286 34.95 3.46 4.71
CA TYR A 286 35.31 4.80 5.16
C TYR A 286 36.82 5.05 5.01
N VAL A 287 37.18 6.10 4.27
CA VAL A 287 38.55 6.54 4.02
C VAL A 287 38.87 7.73 4.90
N LYS A 288 39.54 7.47 6.05
CA LYS A 288 39.88 8.51 7.04
C LYS A 288 40.66 9.71 6.49
N ALA A 289 41.47 9.49 5.46
CA ALA A 289 42.32 10.54 4.90
C ALA A 289 41.53 11.59 4.10
N SER A 290 40.45 11.18 3.42
CA SER A 290 39.58 12.06 2.65
C SER A 290 38.23 12.35 3.33
N ASP A 291 37.93 11.65 4.43
CA ASP A 291 36.66 11.71 5.15
C ASP A 291 35.43 11.25 4.33
N GLU A 292 35.66 10.36 3.36
CA GLU A 292 34.65 9.88 2.44
C GLU A 292 34.32 8.39 2.64
N ILE A 293 33.07 8.02 2.38
CA ILE A 293 32.68 6.61 2.23
C ILE A 293 32.73 6.28 0.74
N THR A 294 33.61 5.36 0.36
CA THR A 294 33.80 4.98 -1.04
C THR A 294 33.33 3.55 -1.30
N PRO A 295 32.64 3.29 -2.44
CA PRO A 295 32.30 1.94 -2.84
C PRO A 295 33.53 1.21 -3.38
N VAL A 296 33.64 -0.06 -3.05
CA VAL A 296 34.58 -1.01 -3.65
C VAL A 296 33.78 -1.87 -4.62
N ALA A 297 34.15 -1.88 -5.90
CA ALA A 297 33.45 -2.67 -6.91
C ALA A 297 33.67 -4.18 -6.73
N LEU A 298 32.70 -4.98 -7.16
CA LEU A 298 32.89 -6.41 -7.40
C LEU A 298 33.94 -6.62 -8.48
N SER A 299 34.63 -7.75 -8.41
CA SER A 299 35.43 -8.21 -9.55
C SER A 299 34.52 -8.54 -10.74
N GLN A 300 35.06 -8.45 -11.95
CA GLN A 300 34.34 -8.82 -13.17
C GLN A 300 33.81 -10.25 -13.13
N LYS A 301 34.50 -11.17 -12.45
CA LYS A 301 34.04 -12.55 -12.26
C LYS A 301 32.83 -12.61 -11.34
N GLU A 302 32.90 -11.98 -10.16
CA GLU A 302 31.79 -11.98 -9.20
C GLU A 302 30.51 -11.38 -9.80
N SER A 303 30.61 -10.28 -10.56
CA SER A 303 29.44 -9.69 -11.24
C SER A 303 28.85 -10.61 -12.31
N LYS A 304 29.71 -11.27 -13.10
CA LYS A 304 29.27 -12.21 -14.15
C LYS A 304 28.58 -13.43 -13.55
N ASP A 305 29.19 -14.02 -12.52
CA ASP A 305 28.68 -15.23 -11.87
C ASP A 305 27.34 -14.93 -11.17
N ARG A 306 27.22 -13.77 -10.50
CA ARG A 306 25.96 -13.33 -9.87
C ARG A 306 24.84 -13.16 -10.89
N TYR A 307 25.07 -12.40 -11.95
CA TYR A 307 24.02 -12.14 -12.93
C TYR A 307 23.63 -13.41 -13.72
N ALA A 308 24.58 -14.30 -14.02
CA ALA A 308 24.26 -15.61 -14.57
C ALA A 308 23.43 -16.45 -13.59
N GLY A 309 23.78 -16.42 -12.29
CA GLY A 309 23.01 -17.07 -11.23
C GLY A 309 21.56 -16.61 -11.15
N ILE A 310 21.29 -15.31 -11.34
CA ILE A 310 19.92 -14.76 -11.43
C ILE A 310 19.16 -15.42 -12.57
N VAL A 311 19.73 -15.38 -13.79
CA VAL A 311 19.11 -15.98 -14.99
C VAL A 311 18.76 -17.44 -14.72
N HIS A 312 19.71 -18.22 -14.19
CA HIS A 312 19.49 -19.64 -13.96
C HIS A 312 18.39 -19.93 -12.94
N GLN A 313 18.37 -19.16 -11.85
CA GLN A 313 17.36 -19.31 -10.80
C GLN A 313 15.97 -18.95 -11.31
N VAL A 314 15.83 -17.85 -12.08
CA VAL A 314 14.54 -17.46 -12.67
C VAL A 314 14.01 -18.55 -13.60
N VAL A 315 14.86 -19.13 -14.46
CA VAL A 315 14.44 -20.24 -15.34
C VAL A 315 13.84 -21.40 -14.54
N LEU A 316 14.55 -21.88 -13.52
CA LEU A 316 14.09 -23.03 -12.72
C LEU A 316 12.88 -22.70 -11.86
N ARG A 317 12.85 -21.48 -11.30
CA ARG A 317 11.74 -20.98 -10.49
C ARG A 317 10.46 -20.93 -11.30
N THR A 318 10.48 -20.33 -12.49
CA THR A 318 9.30 -20.24 -13.36
C THR A 318 8.79 -21.62 -13.78
N LEU A 319 9.68 -22.56 -14.11
CA LEU A 319 9.27 -23.94 -14.41
C LEU A 319 8.60 -24.62 -13.21
N HIS A 320 9.17 -24.44 -12.01
CA HIS A 320 8.63 -24.99 -10.78
C HIS A 320 7.23 -24.44 -10.46
N GLU A 321 7.08 -23.12 -10.43
CA GLU A 321 5.82 -22.44 -10.12
C GLU A 321 4.68 -22.93 -11.02
N ILE A 322 4.92 -23.03 -12.34
CA ILE A 322 3.90 -23.44 -13.30
C ILE A 322 3.55 -24.92 -13.16
N PHE A 323 4.55 -25.80 -13.07
CA PHE A 323 4.28 -27.23 -12.95
C PHE A 323 3.63 -27.57 -11.60
N GLU A 324 4.01 -26.91 -10.51
CA GLU A 324 3.40 -27.11 -9.19
C GLU A 324 1.95 -26.59 -9.15
N ALA A 325 1.70 -25.41 -9.71
CA ALA A 325 0.37 -24.81 -9.71
C ALA A 325 -0.63 -25.56 -10.61
N ASP A 326 -0.19 -26.17 -11.72
CA ASP A 326 -1.05 -26.96 -12.59
C ASP A 326 -1.23 -28.40 -12.06
N ARG A 327 -2.04 -28.53 -11.01
CA ARG A 327 -2.41 -29.81 -10.38
C ARG A 327 -3.25 -30.74 -11.26
N ARG A 328 -3.82 -30.21 -12.35
CA ARG A 328 -4.60 -30.98 -13.32
C ARG A 328 -3.72 -31.60 -14.41
N ALA A 329 -2.45 -31.20 -14.46
CA ALA A 329 -1.51 -31.58 -15.50
C ALA A 329 -2.07 -31.28 -16.91
N LEU A 330 -2.62 -30.08 -17.10
CA LEU A 330 -3.01 -29.58 -18.42
C LEU A 330 -1.78 -29.26 -19.27
N ILE A 331 -0.70 -28.80 -18.64
CA ILE A 331 0.58 -28.46 -19.26
C ILE A 331 1.52 -29.66 -19.08
N GLN A 332 1.93 -30.25 -20.21
CA GLN A 332 2.80 -31.42 -20.28
C GLN A 332 4.24 -31.06 -20.64
N SER A 333 4.45 -29.94 -21.33
CA SER A 333 5.78 -29.37 -21.56
C SER A 333 5.77 -27.85 -21.50
N ILE A 334 6.94 -27.27 -21.22
CA ILE A 334 7.15 -25.82 -21.26
C ILE A 334 8.33 -25.54 -22.19
N ALA A 335 8.14 -24.61 -23.12
CA ALA A 335 9.18 -23.97 -23.91
C ALA A 335 9.41 -22.56 -23.34
N LEU A 336 10.48 -22.39 -22.58
CA LEU A 336 10.77 -21.19 -21.79
C LEU A 336 11.96 -20.42 -22.37
N GLU A 337 11.80 -19.12 -22.58
CA GLU A 337 12.88 -18.16 -22.81
C GLU A 337 12.94 -17.13 -21.68
N VAL A 338 14.15 -16.86 -21.15
CA VAL A 338 14.38 -15.81 -20.14
C VAL A 338 15.41 -14.82 -20.68
N GLY A 339 15.11 -13.52 -20.60
CA GLY A 339 15.96 -12.48 -21.17
C GLY A 339 15.63 -11.08 -20.66
N THR A 340 16.30 -10.08 -21.22
CA THR A 340 16.00 -8.66 -20.95
C THR A 340 15.67 -7.93 -22.25
N GLN A 341 14.91 -6.85 -22.13
CA GLN A 341 14.79 -5.84 -23.16
C GLN A 341 15.90 -4.82 -22.98
N THR A 342 16.41 -4.32 -24.10
CA THR A 342 17.39 -3.23 -24.14
C THR A 342 17.21 -2.43 -25.42
N ILE A 343 17.88 -1.29 -25.53
CA ILE A 343 17.88 -0.49 -26.75
C ILE A 343 19.06 -0.94 -27.61
N ASN A 344 18.79 -1.36 -28.84
CA ASN A 344 19.84 -1.70 -29.78
C ASN A 344 20.65 -0.43 -30.14
N PRO A 345 21.96 -0.39 -29.87
CA PRO A 345 22.75 0.83 -30.09
C PRO A 345 22.91 1.20 -31.56
N ALA A 346 22.73 0.26 -32.50
CA ALA A 346 22.83 0.51 -33.92
C ALA A 346 21.55 1.08 -34.53
N THR A 347 20.37 0.77 -33.96
CA THR A 347 19.07 1.15 -34.52
C THR A 347 18.26 2.09 -33.63
N GLY A 348 18.58 2.19 -32.34
CA GLY A 348 17.78 2.93 -31.35
C GLY A 348 16.46 2.27 -30.98
N ASN A 349 16.15 1.09 -31.53
CA ASN A 349 14.91 0.38 -31.26
C ASN A 349 15.07 -0.59 -30.10
N GLU A 350 13.98 -0.84 -29.38
CA GLU A 350 13.92 -1.90 -28.38
C GLU A 350 14.20 -3.27 -29.02
N THR A 351 14.96 -4.08 -28.30
CA THR A 351 15.32 -5.42 -28.72
C THR A 351 15.35 -6.34 -27.51
N TYR A 352 14.86 -7.57 -27.68
CA TYR A 352 14.93 -8.62 -26.67
C TYR A 352 16.22 -9.42 -26.83
N ILE A 353 16.91 -9.68 -25.72
CA ILE A 353 18.12 -10.48 -25.68
C ILE A 353 17.84 -11.72 -24.82
N PRO A 354 17.70 -12.92 -25.43
CA PRO A 354 17.50 -14.15 -24.68
C PRO A 354 18.80 -14.54 -23.96
N PHE A 355 18.74 -14.74 -22.65
CA PHE A 355 19.86 -15.24 -21.85
C PHE A 355 19.80 -16.72 -21.57
N ALA A 356 18.61 -17.30 -21.54
CA ALA A 356 18.42 -18.74 -21.44
C ALA A 356 17.20 -19.17 -22.26
N ALA A 357 17.25 -20.38 -22.80
CA ALA A 357 16.09 -21.06 -23.37
C ALA A 357 16.13 -22.55 -23.00
N VAL A 358 14.99 -23.11 -22.61
CA VAL A 358 14.85 -24.53 -22.27
C VAL A 358 13.49 -25.05 -22.70
N GLY A 359 13.46 -26.26 -23.27
CA GLY A 359 12.24 -27.02 -23.52
C GLY A 359 12.24 -28.26 -22.64
N VAL A 360 11.28 -28.40 -21.73
CA VAL A 360 11.27 -29.50 -20.77
C VAL A 360 9.87 -30.08 -20.59
N SER A 361 9.76 -31.41 -20.44
CA SER A 361 8.51 -32.06 -20.08
C SER A 361 8.29 -32.02 -18.56
N ARG A 362 7.02 -32.06 -18.16
CA ARG A 362 6.62 -32.19 -16.76
C ARG A 362 7.30 -33.37 -16.09
N GLU A 363 7.31 -34.53 -16.75
CA GLU A 363 7.93 -35.76 -16.23
C GLU A 363 9.42 -35.54 -15.96
N ALA A 364 10.19 -35.05 -16.94
CA ALA A 364 11.63 -34.85 -16.79
C ALA A 364 11.98 -33.81 -15.71
N PHE A 365 11.16 -32.77 -15.55
CA PHE A 365 11.38 -31.76 -14.52
C PHE A 365 10.99 -32.25 -13.12
N SER A 366 9.90 -33.02 -13.01
CA SER A 366 9.37 -33.49 -11.71
C SER A 366 10.29 -34.49 -11.01
N ASP A 367 11.21 -35.12 -11.74
CA ASP A 367 12.22 -36.02 -11.19
C ASP A 367 13.38 -35.29 -10.48
N ILE A 368 13.44 -33.95 -10.59
CA ILE A 368 14.53 -33.13 -10.05
C ILE A 368 14.16 -32.58 -8.66
N ASP A 369 14.96 -32.92 -7.65
CA ASP A 369 14.87 -32.27 -6.33
C ASP A 369 15.56 -30.90 -6.34
N LEU A 370 14.78 -29.85 -6.60
CA LEU A 370 15.27 -28.47 -6.67
C LEU A 370 15.87 -27.96 -5.34
N SER A 371 15.59 -28.58 -4.19
CA SER A 371 16.13 -28.14 -2.90
C SER A 371 17.63 -28.46 -2.72
N ALA A 372 18.18 -29.32 -3.58
CA ALA A 372 19.55 -29.82 -3.49
C ALA A 372 20.38 -29.55 -4.75
N VAL A 373 19.88 -28.75 -5.69
CA VAL A 373 20.53 -28.56 -6.99
C VAL A 373 21.47 -27.34 -7.03
N VAL A 374 22.38 -27.37 -7.99
CA VAL A 374 23.07 -26.17 -8.49
C VAL A 374 22.34 -25.72 -9.76
N PRO A 375 21.77 -24.50 -9.81
CA PRO A 375 20.95 -24.07 -10.94
C PRO A 375 21.62 -24.22 -12.32
N ALA A 376 22.88 -23.81 -12.43
CA ALA A 376 23.64 -23.92 -13.68
C ALA A 376 23.78 -25.37 -14.17
N ALA A 377 24.09 -26.31 -13.26
CA ALA A 377 24.25 -27.73 -13.60
C ALA A 377 22.90 -28.38 -13.96
N THR A 378 21.81 -27.92 -13.35
CA THR A 378 20.45 -28.38 -13.66
C THR A 378 20.05 -27.96 -15.06
N LEU A 379 20.33 -26.70 -15.44
CA LEU A 379 20.08 -26.23 -16.80
C LEU A 379 20.92 -26.98 -17.84
N GLU A 380 22.18 -27.29 -17.54
CA GLU A 380 23.00 -28.14 -18.39
C GLU A 380 22.40 -29.56 -18.53
N HIS A 381 21.94 -30.15 -17.43
CA HIS A 381 21.28 -31.46 -17.43
C HIS A 381 20.00 -31.46 -18.27
N LEU A 382 19.20 -30.39 -18.20
CA LEU A 382 18.00 -30.19 -18.99
C LEU A 382 18.27 -29.83 -20.46
N GLY A 383 19.54 -29.71 -20.87
CA GLY A 383 19.91 -29.32 -22.23
C GLY A 383 19.55 -27.89 -22.60
N ALA A 384 19.44 -27.00 -21.60
CA ALA A 384 19.14 -25.60 -21.81
C ALA A 384 20.25 -24.89 -22.59
N SER A 385 19.86 -23.97 -23.47
CA SER A 385 20.79 -23.03 -24.09
C SER A 385 20.96 -21.82 -23.18
N VAL A 386 22.19 -21.54 -22.75
CA VAL A 386 22.48 -20.47 -21.78
C VAL A 386 23.55 -19.53 -22.34
N SER A 387 23.36 -18.24 -22.11
CA SER A 387 24.34 -17.21 -22.48
C SER A 387 25.65 -17.39 -21.71
N LYS A 388 26.77 -17.27 -22.42
CA LYS A 388 28.11 -17.28 -21.81
C LYS A 388 28.46 -15.96 -21.13
N ASN A 389 27.70 -14.89 -21.37
CA ASN A 389 27.95 -13.56 -20.82
C ASN A 389 26.68 -12.71 -20.77
N PRO A 390 25.67 -13.09 -19.96
CA PRO A 390 24.42 -12.32 -19.85
C PRO A 390 24.66 -10.91 -19.28
N LEU A 391 25.66 -10.74 -18.39
CA LEU A 391 26.08 -9.42 -17.89
C LEU A 391 26.50 -8.46 -19.02
N GLY A 392 27.14 -8.98 -20.06
CA GLY A 392 27.55 -8.22 -21.24
C GLY A 392 26.52 -8.22 -22.36
N LEU A 393 25.27 -8.56 -22.08
CA LEU A 393 24.17 -8.61 -23.04
C LEU A 393 24.45 -9.54 -24.25
N ALA A 394 25.22 -10.62 -24.04
CA ALA A 394 25.40 -11.63 -25.07
C ALA A 394 24.17 -12.55 -25.11
N PRO A 395 23.56 -12.81 -26.27
CA PRO A 395 22.43 -13.73 -26.36
C PRO A 395 22.87 -15.20 -26.24
N ALA A 396 21.98 -16.03 -25.71
CA ALA A 396 22.05 -17.48 -25.84
C ALA A 396 21.73 -17.92 -27.28
N ASN A 397 22.23 -19.09 -27.69
CA ASN A 397 21.88 -19.65 -29.00
C ASN A 397 20.57 -20.43 -28.92
N VAL A 398 19.46 -19.75 -29.19
CA VAL A 398 18.10 -20.33 -29.11
C VAL A 398 17.66 -21.06 -30.39
N ALA A 399 18.55 -21.28 -31.36
CA ALA A 399 18.20 -21.92 -32.63
C ALA A 399 17.91 -23.43 -32.54
N GLY A 400 18.32 -24.09 -31.45
CA GLY A 400 18.13 -25.53 -31.22
C GLY A 400 17.17 -25.89 -30.08
N VAL A 401 16.65 -24.89 -29.37
CA VAL A 401 15.63 -25.07 -28.33
C VAL A 401 14.28 -24.79 -28.99
N ARG A 402 13.24 -25.60 -28.70
CA ARG A 402 11.89 -25.33 -29.21
C ARG A 402 11.50 -23.92 -28.78
N ARG A 403 11.14 -23.08 -29.75
CA ARG A 403 10.84 -21.66 -29.49
C ARG A 403 9.43 -21.53 -28.96
N SER A 404 9.27 -20.65 -27.98
CA SER A 404 7.99 -20.08 -27.55
C SER A 404 7.32 -19.34 -28.70
#